data_AF-A0A5N5QT73-F1
#
_entry.id   AF-A0A5N5QT73-F1
#
_cell.length_a   1.000
_cell.length_b   1.000
_cell.length_c   1.000
_cell.angle_alpha   90.00
_cell.angle_beta   90.00
_cell.angle_gamma   90.00
#
_symmetry.space_group_name_H-M   'P 1'
#
loop_
_entity.id
_entity.type
_entity.pdbx_description
1 polymer ?
#
loop_
_entity_poly.entity_id
_entity_poly.type
_entity_poly.pdbx_seq_one_letter_code
_entity_poly.pdbx_strand_id
1 'polypeptide(L)'
;MRPRAAVLVPLCNVNGQAGLLLEVRGQLRNHGGEVCFPGGKVDATDESHVAAALRETQEELGVSPAQVEILGSLAPPRISLSGLRVYAYVGFVHSRESSRETGGILGDAELPAFQMSSIRPSLPEVAHAFHLPLSDIAGLGQEQRLRVHSFRDQEPYWSIDVTDKVSEVPGLTWASPSGINEVGGSDREGKLEVWGLTGWYINVLMQWLEVYH
;
A
#
# COMPACT_ATOMS: atom_id res chain seq x y z
N MET A 1 0.95 -12.50 -24.05
CA MET A 1 0.36 -12.54 -22.69
C MET A 1 0.52 -11.15 -22.08
N ARG A 2 -0.47 -10.59 -21.37
CA ARG A 2 -0.29 -9.28 -20.73
C ARG A 2 0.75 -9.40 -19.60
N PRO A 3 1.68 -8.45 -19.43
CA PRO A 3 2.64 -8.48 -18.33
C PRO A 3 1.90 -8.39 -16.99
N ARG A 4 2.49 -9.00 -15.96
CA ARG A 4 1.86 -9.19 -14.64
C ARG A 4 2.69 -8.48 -13.57
N ALA A 5 2.01 -7.99 -12.56
CA ALA A 5 2.61 -7.41 -11.38
C ALA A 5 1.90 -7.96 -10.14
N ALA A 6 2.57 -7.96 -9.00
CA ALA A 6 1.98 -8.34 -7.74
C ALA A 6 2.39 -7.34 -6.65
N VAL A 7 1.43 -6.98 -5.79
CA VAL A 7 1.63 -6.05 -4.69
C VAL A 7 1.22 -6.70 -3.37
N LEU A 8 1.93 -6.36 -2.31
CA LEU A 8 1.53 -6.68 -0.95
C LEU A 8 0.67 -5.53 -0.43
N VAL A 9 -0.45 -5.84 0.22
CA VAL A 9 -1.25 -4.91 1.03
C VAL A 9 -0.88 -5.20 2.49
N PRO A 10 0.22 -4.61 3.01
CA PRO A 10 0.78 -4.96 4.30
C PRO A 10 -0.02 -4.32 5.44
N LEU A 11 -0.77 -5.14 6.17
CA LEU A 11 -1.32 -4.78 7.47
C LEU A 11 -0.23 -4.89 8.53
N CYS A 12 -0.09 -3.87 9.37
CA CYS A 12 0.83 -3.92 10.50
C CYS A 12 0.26 -3.15 11.70
N ASN A 13 0.70 -3.52 12.89
CA ASN A 13 0.41 -2.77 14.10
C ASN A 13 1.62 -1.89 14.44
N VAL A 14 1.51 -0.57 14.41
CA VAL A 14 2.60 0.34 14.79
C VAL A 14 2.15 1.10 16.02
N ASN A 15 2.90 0.98 17.13
CA ASN A 15 2.58 1.65 18.40
C ASN A 15 1.13 1.43 18.88
N GLY A 16 0.58 0.23 18.70
CA GLY A 16 -0.80 -0.10 19.08
C GLY A 16 -1.87 0.36 18.09
N GLN A 17 -1.47 0.94 16.95
CA GLN A 17 -2.37 1.35 15.89
C GLN A 17 -2.26 0.39 14.69
N ALA A 18 -3.33 -0.36 14.44
CA ALA A 18 -3.46 -1.15 13.22
C ALA A 18 -3.53 -0.20 12.00
N GLY A 19 -2.79 -0.52 10.94
CA GLY A 19 -2.74 0.31 9.73
C GLY A 19 -2.08 -0.41 8.57
N LEU A 20 -1.90 0.33 7.49
CA LEU A 20 -1.21 -0.11 6.29
C LEU A 20 0.19 0.47 6.26
N LEU A 21 1.16 -0.32 5.78
CA LEU A 21 2.47 0.18 5.40
C LEU A 21 2.44 0.58 3.91
N LEU A 22 2.79 1.83 3.63
CA LEU A 22 2.80 2.39 2.27
C LEU A 22 4.16 3.01 1.98
N GLU A 23 4.44 3.19 0.69
CA GLU A 23 5.65 3.83 0.23
C GLU A 23 5.37 4.98 -0.74
N VAL A 24 6.29 5.93 -0.78
CA VAL A 24 6.36 6.96 -1.81
C VAL A 24 7.43 6.55 -2.80
N ARG A 25 7.04 6.36 -4.05
CA ARG A 25 7.97 6.00 -5.13
C ARG A 25 9.02 7.09 -5.29
N GLY A 26 10.28 6.69 -5.43
CA GLY A 26 11.35 7.61 -5.77
C GLY A 26 11.21 8.19 -7.17
N GLN A 27 12.08 9.15 -7.51
CA GLN A 27 12.04 9.91 -8.75
C GLN A 27 12.51 9.05 -9.95
N LEU A 28 11.71 8.05 -10.30
CA LEU A 28 11.87 7.19 -11.45
C LEU A 28 11.21 7.82 -12.70
N ARG A 29 11.55 7.32 -13.89
CA ARG A 29 11.04 7.84 -15.18
C ARG A 29 9.51 7.81 -15.31
N ASN A 30 8.81 6.98 -14.54
CA ASN A 30 7.34 6.86 -14.48
C ASN A 30 6.89 6.84 -13.01
N HIS A 31 5.74 7.47 -12.70
CA HIS A 31 5.05 7.41 -11.39
C HIS A 31 5.88 7.91 -10.18
N GLY A 32 6.89 8.75 -10.41
CA GLY A 32 7.73 9.27 -9.32
C GLY A 32 6.93 10.15 -8.36
N GLY A 33 7.07 9.90 -7.06
CA GLY A 33 6.36 10.61 -6.00
C GLY A 33 4.93 10.13 -5.72
N GLU A 34 4.43 9.11 -6.42
CA GLU A 34 3.13 8.49 -6.11
C GLU A 34 3.21 7.62 -4.85
N VAL A 35 2.09 7.52 -4.14
CA VAL A 35 1.95 6.57 -3.02
C VAL A 35 1.47 5.22 -3.54
N CYS A 36 2.19 4.16 -3.20
CA CYS A 36 1.80 2.81 -3.55
C CYS A 36 2.05 1.81 -2.43
N PHE A 37 1.47 0.64 -2.65
CA PHE A 37 1.89 -0.58 -1.98
C PHE A 37 3.27 -1.03 -2.51
N PRO A 38 4.09 -1.68 -1.68
CA PRO A 38 5.28 -2.35 -2.17
C PRO A 38 4.90 -3.49 -3.12
N GLY A 39 5.69 -3.66 -4.17
CA GLY A 39 5.44 -4.64 -5.20
C GLY A 39 5.89 -4.20 -6.59
N GLY A 40 5.98 -5.18 -7.48
CA GLY A 40 6.56 -4.98 -8.80
C GLY A 40 6.14 -6.01 -9.81
N LYS A 41 6.90 -6.10 -10.89
CA LYS A 41 6.64 -7.04 -11.98
C LYS A 41 6.91 -8.46 -11.53
N VAL A 42 6.10 -9.39 -12.02
CA VAL A 42 6.35 -10.82 -11.82
C VAL A 42 7.47 -11.24 -12.77
N ASP A 43 8.58 -11.73 -12.22
CA ASP A 43 9.70 -12.31 -12.95
C ASP A 43 9.38 -13.75 -13.39
N ALA A 44 10.10 -14.26 -14.40
CA ALA A 44 10.01 -15.65 -14.80
C ALA A 44 10.52 -16.64 -13.73
N THR A 45 11.35 -16.15 -12.81
CA THR A 45 11.90 -16.91 -11.68
C THR A 45 10.98 -16.94 -10.46
N ASP A 46 9.95 -16.09 -10.42
CA ASP A 46 8.99 -16.09 -9.32
C ASP A 46 8.09 -17.33 -9.39
N GLU A 47 8.09 -18.14 -8.32
CA GLU A 47 7.29 -19.37 -8.24
C GLU A 47 5.77 -19.09 -8.24
N SER A 48 5.37 -17.89 -7.82
CA SER A 48 3.98 -17.43 -7.80
C SER A 48 3.90 -15.91 -7.77
N HIS A 49 2.71 -15.35 -7.99
CA HIS A 49 2.49 -13.91 -7.81
C HIS A 49 2.70 -13.47 -6.35
N VAL A 50 2.41 -14.34 -5.37
CA VAL A 50 2.69 -14.04 -3.95
C VAL A 50 4.20 -13.94 -3.72
N ALA A 51 4.97 -14.86 -4.29
CA ALA A 51 6.43 -14.83 -4.20
C ALA A 51 7.00 -13.52 -4.79
N ALA A 52 6.46 -13.07 -5.93
CA ALA A 52 6.83 -11.78 -6.51
C ALA A 52 6.54 -10.61 -5.56
N ALA A 53 5.33 -10.54 -4.98
CA ALA A 53 4.99 -9.47 -4.03
C ALA A 53 5.91 -9.46 -2.79
N LEU A 54 6.23 -10.63 -2.26
CA LEU A 54 7.12 -10.76 -1.09
C LEU A 54 8.58 -10.40 -1.42
N ARG A 55 9.09 -10.84 -2.57
CA ARG A 55 10.44 -10.50 -3.06
C ARG A 55 10.58 -8.99 -3.23
N GLU A 56 9.65 -8.36 -3.94
CA GLU A 56 9.66 -6.91 -4.18
C GLU A 56 9.53 -6.14 -2.86
N THR A 57 8.66 -6.57 -1.94
CA THR A 57 8.56 -5.95 -0.60
C THR A 57 9.88 -6.06 0.18
N GLN A 58 10.58 -7.19 0.07
CA GLN A 58 11.90 -7.35 0.68
C GLN A 58 12.95 -6.43 0.03
N GLU A 59 12.96 -6.33 -1.29
CA GLU A 59 13.87 -5.48 -2.06
C GLU A 59 13.62 -3.99 -1.78
N GLU A 60 12.36 -3.56 -1.74
CA GLU A 60 11.94 -2.16 -1.59
C GLU A 60 12.01 -1.67 -0.14
N LEU A 61 11.60 -2.49 0.83
CA LEU A 61 11.40 -2.07 2.23
C LEU A 61 12.26 -2.83 3.24
N GLY A 62 12.99 -3.87 2.82
CA GLY A 62 13.77 -4.72 3.72
C GLY A 62 12.94 -5.65 4.60
N VAL A 63 11.64 -5.81 4.33
CA VAL A 63 10.75 -6.71 5.08
C VAL A 63 10.98 -8.14 4.61
N SER A 64 11.48 -9.00 5.50
CA SER A 64 11.70 -10.41 5.18
C SER A 64 10.38 -11.12 4.88
N PRO A 65 10.30 -12.01 3.87
CA PRO A 65 9.12 -12.84 3.65
C PRO A 65 8.69 -13.64 4.88
N ALA A 66 9.63 -13.98 5.79
CA ALA A 66 9.34 -14.67 7.05
C ALA A 66 8.62 -13.80 8.10
N GLN A 67 8.59 -12.48 7.90
CA GLN A 67 7.78 -11.56 8.70
C GLN A 67 6.36 -11.43 8.20
N VAL A 68 6.04 -11.93 7.00
CA VAL A 68 4.74 -11.70 6.37
C VAL A 68 3.89 -12.97 6.44
N GLU A 69 2.74 -12.84 7.09
CA GLU A 69 1.69 -13.84 7.06
C GLU A 69 0.66 -13.47 6.00
N ILE A 70 0.56 -14.25 4.92
CA ILE A 70 -0.43 -14.01 3.86
C ILE A 70 -1.82 -14.43 4.32
N LEU A 71 -2.74 -13.48 4.34
CA LEU A 71 -4.13 -13.67 4.77
C LEU A 71 -5.06 -14.02 3.61
N GLY A 72 -4.75 -13.50 2.41
CA GLY A 72 -5.57 -13.73 1.22
C GLY A 72 -5.26 -12.77 0.08
N SER A 73 -6.12 -12.74 -0.93
CA SER A 73 -5.98 -11.87 -2.10
C SER A 73 -7.21 -11.00 -2.31
N LEU A 74 -7.01 -9.73 -2.67
CA LEU A 74 -8.10 -8.84 -3.10
C LEU A 74 -8.40 -9.11 -4.58
N ALA A 75 -9.29 -10.09 -4.82
CA ALA A 75 -9.72 -10.49 -6.15
C ALA A 75 -10.94 -9.68 -6.63
N PRO A 76 -11.11 -9.49 -7.95
CA PRO A 76 -10.23 -9.91 -9.04
C PRO A 76 -9.05 -8.94 -9.26
N PRO A 77 -7.96 -9.40 -9.90
CA PRO A 77 -6.84 -8.51 -10.27
C PRO A 77 -7.30 -7.42 -11.24
N ARG A 78 -6.77 -6.21 -11.08
CA ARG A 78 -7.03 -5.07 -11.96
C ARG A 78 -5.88 -4.84 -12.95
N ILE A 79 -6.19 -4.25 -14.09
CA ILE A 79 -5.20 -3.87 -15.11
C ILE A 79 -4.74 -2.44 -14.81
N SER A 80 -3.46 -2.09 -14.69
CA SER A 80 -2.97 -0.71 -14.55
C SER A 80 -3.12 0.10 -15.85
N LEU A 81 -2.92 1.43 -15.80
CA LEU A 81 -2.86 2.28 -17.02
C LEU A 81 -1.77 1.83 -18.00
N SER A 82 -0.64 1.37 -17.49
CA SER A 82 0.45 0.79 -18.30
C SER A 82 0.15 -0.61 -18.84
N GLY A 83 -1.05 -1.15 -18.58
CA GLY A 83 -1.51 -2.43 -19.10
C GLY A 83 -1.06 -3.67 -18.31
N LEU A 84 -0.42 -3.47 -17.14
CA LEU A 84 0.00 -4.56 -16.25
C LEU A 84 -1.21 -5.14 -15.52
N ARG A 85 -1.34 -6.47 -15.49
CA ARG A 85 -2.32 -7.12 -14.60
C ARG A 85 -1.73 -7.23 -13.19
N VAL A 86 -2.29 -6.48 -12.26
CA VAL A 86 -1.82 -6.37 -10.88
C VAL A 86 -2.65 -7.27 -9.97
N TYR A 87 -1.98 -8.19 -9.27
CA TYR A 87 -2.57 -9.04 -8.23
C TYR A 87 -2.25 -8.45 -6.86
N ALA A 88 -3.24 -8.26 -5.99
CA ALA A 88 -3.05 -7.71 -4.65
C ALA A 88 -3.26 -8.79 -3.59
N TYR A 89 -2.29 -8.91 -2.68
CA TYR A 89 -2.30 -9.88 -1.59
C TYR A 89 -2.28 -9.17 -0.24
N VAL A 90 -3.23 -9.48 0.63
CA VAL A 90 -3.25 -8.96 2.00
C VAL A 90 -2.33 -9.82 2.84
N GLY A 91 -1.40 -9.20 3.56
CA GLY A 91 -0.53 -9.89 4.50
C GLY A 91 -0.36 -9.10 5.78
N PHE A 92 -0.26 -9.78 6.91
CA PHE A 92 0.09 -9.17 8.19
C PHE A 92 1.61 -9.20 8.38
N VAL A 93 2.21 -8.05 8.67
CA VAL A 93 3.65 -7.88 8.86
C VAL A 93 3.98 -7.89 10.35
N HIS A 94 4.71 -8.93 10.76
CA HIS A 94 5.16 -9.15 12.13
C HIS A 94 6.44 -8.37 12.45
N SER A 95 6.56 -7.94 13.72
CA SER A 95 7.72 -7.18 14.24
C SER A 95 9.03 -7.96 14.24
N ARG A 96 8.95 -9.28 14.39
CA ARG A 96 10.06 -10.23 14.29
C ARG A 96 9.65 -11.35 13.36
N GLU A 97 10.62 -12.06 12.79
CA GLU A 97 10.33 -13.30 12.07
C GLU A 97 9.46 -14.16 12.95
N SER A 98 8.29 -14.56 12.42
CA SER A 98 7.36 -15.43 13.12
C SER A 98 8.12 -16.71 13.46
N SER A 99 8.61 -16.80 14.69
CA SER A 99 8.89 -18.09 15.28
C SER A 99 7.52 -18.75 15.24
N ARG A 100 7.40 -19.81 14.43
CA ARG A 100 6.19 -20.61 14.27
C ARG A 100 5.83 -21.30 15.59
N GLU A 101 5.61 -20.54 16.65
CA GLU A 101 4.88 -21.00 17.82
C GLU A 101 3.42 -21.01 17.40
N THR A 102 3.00 -22.16 16.87
CA THR A 102 1.62 -22.52 16.59
C THR A 102 0.81 -22.69 17.89
N GLY A 103 1.13 -21.93 18.94
CA GLY A 103 0.22 -21.69 20.04
C GLY A 103 -0.76 -20.65 19.55
N GLY A 104 -1.91 -21.08 19.04
CA GLY A 104 -2.92 -20.18 18.49
C GLY A 104 -3.07 -18.95 19.38
N ILE A 105 -3.05 -17.77 18.76
CA ILE A 105 -3.38 -16.52 19.43
C ILE A 105 -4.83 -16.68 19.92
N LEU A 106 -4.97 -17.18 21.15
CA LEU A 106 -6.22 -17.38 21.86
C LEU A 106 -6.56 -16.03 22.51
N GLY A 107 -7.53 -15.33 21.93
CA GLY A 107 -8.19 -14.17 22.55
C GLY A 107 -7.67 -12.79 22.14
N ASP A 108 -8.14 -11.78 22.87
CA ASP A 108 -7.89 -10.32 22.71
C ASP A 108 -6.43 -9.91 23.00
N ALA A 109 -5.45 -10.77 22.74
CA ALA A 109 -4.05 -10.44 22.92
C ALA A 109 -3.65 -9.31 21.94
N GLU A 110 -2.94 -8.30 22.44
CA GLU A 110 -2.47 -7.19 21.62
C GLU A 110 -1.58 -7.70 20.48
N LEU A 111 -1.85 -7.25 19.25
CA LEU A 111 -1.04 -7.58 18.10
C LEU A 111 0.40 -7.07 18.31
N PRO A 112 1.44 -7.87 18.01
CA PRO A 112 2.82 -7.43 18.18
C PRO A 112 3.12 -6.14 17.41
N ALA A 113 3.72 -5.15 18.08
CA ALA A 113 4.03 -3.86 17.47
C ALA A 113 5.23 -3.94 16.49
N PHE A 114 4.96 -3.73 15.21
CA PHE A 114 5.93 -3.52 14.15
C PHE A 114 6.72 -2.22 14.37
N GLN A 115 8.05 -2.30 14.21
CA GLN A 115 8.95 -1.18 14.40
C GLN A 115 9.23 -0.50 13.06
N MET A 116 8.71 0.71 12.84
CA MET A 116 8.96 1.47 11.61
C MET A 116 10.46 1.72 11.36
N SER A 117 11.26 1.82 12.42
CA SER A 117 12.73 1.94 12.33
C SER A 117 13.43 0.69 11.75
N SER A 118 12.72 -0.43 11.56
CA SER A 118 13.26 -1.63 10.90
C SER A 118 13.18 -1.55 9.37
N ILE A 119 12.35 -0.67 8.81
CA ILE A 119 12.21 -0.49 7.37
C ILE A 119 13.52 0.04 6.77
N ARG A 120 13.87 -0.47 5.60
CA ARG A 120 15.05 -0.09 4.82
C ARG A 120 14.61 0.26 3.39
N PRO A 121 14.18 1.51 3.14
CA PRO A 121 13.79 1.94 1.80
C PRO A 121 14.96 1.81 0.82
N SER A 122 14.73 1.12 -0.30
CA SER A 122 15.73 0.94 -1.35
C SER A 122 15.75 2.14 -2.30
N LEU A 123 16.80 2.95 -2.22
CA LEU A 123 17.01 4.06 -3.15
C LEU A 123 17.63 3.56 -4.46
N PRO A 124 17.25 4.11 -5.63
CA PRO A 124 16.38 5.28 -5.81
C PRO A 124 14.88 4.94 -5.95
N GLU A 125 14.48 3.69 -5.75
CA GLU A 125 13.12 3.21 -6.08
C GLU A 125 12.07 3.63 -5.06
N VAL A 126 12.44 3.70 -3.79
CA VAL A 126 11.59 4.13 -2.67
C VAL A 126 12.18 5.37 -2.02
N ALA A 127 11.46 6.50 -2.09
CA ALA A 127 11.89 7.73 -1.44
C ALA A 127 11.55 7.75 0.06
N HIS A 128 10.40 7.17 0.43
CA HIS A 128 9.95 7.15 1.82
C HIS A 128 8.97 6.00 2.05
N ALA A 129 8.87 5.52 3.29
CA ALA A 129 7.87 4.54 3.70
C ALA A 129 7.24 4.99 5.02
N PHE A 130 5.92 4.84 5.13
CA PHE A 130 5.15 5.36 6.25
C PHE A 130 3.99 4.44 6.62
N HIS A 131 3.52 4.57 7.87
CA HIS A 131 2.34 3.88 8.37
C HIS A 131 1.11 4.77 8.23
N LEU A 132 0.03 4.19 7.69
CA LEU A 132 -1.28 4.82 7.58
C LEU A 132 -2.28 4.05 8.46
N PRO A 133 -2.62 4.55 9.66
CA PRO A 133 -3.59 3.92 10.54
C PRO A 133 -4.94 3.65 9.87
N LEU A 134 -5.55 2.50 10.16
CA LEU A 134 -6.90 2.18 9.68
C LEU A 134 -7.93 3.19 10.20
N SER A 135 -7.72 3.78 11.38
CA SER A 135 -8.55 4.87 11.91
C SER A 135 -8.59 6.09 11.00
N ASP A 136 -7.47 6.42 10.35
CA ASP A 136 -7.36 7.57 9.46
C ASP A 136 -8.11 7.31 8.13
N ILE A 137 -8.23 6.03 7.75
CA ILE A 137 -8.93 5.58 6.56
C ILE A 137 -10.43 5.34 6.86
N ALA A 138 -10.78 4.88 8.06
CA ALA A 138 -12.15 4.63 8.48
C ALA A 138 -12.91 5.90 8.91
N GLY A 139 -12.18 6.99 9.18
CA GLY A 139 -12.68 8.24 9.73
C GLY A 139 -13.58 9.05 8.79
N LEU A 140 -14.78 8.54 8.51
CA LEU A 140 -15.90 9.28 7.94
C LEU A 140 -16.35 10.39 8.94
N GLY A 141 -15.57 11.47 9.06
CA GLY A 141 -16.05 12.71 9.71
C GLY A 141 -15.12 13.46 10.67
N GLN A 142 -13.94 12.95 11.03
CA GLN A 142 -13.06 13.68 11.98
C GLN A 142 -12.04 14.60 11.30
N GLU A 143 -11.51 14.23 10.13
CA GLU A 143 -10.66 15.10 9.30
C GLU A 143 -10.95 14.81 7.82
N GLN A 144 -11.10 15.85 6.99
CA GLN A 144 -11.49 15.74 5.57
C GLN A 144 -10.38 15.13 4.66
N ARG A 145 -9.88 13.94 4.99
CA ARG A 145 -8.88 13.19 4.20
C ARG A 145 -9.50 12.43 3.04
N LEU A 146 -10.70 11.90 3.24
CA LEU A 146 -11.39 11.07 2.26
C LEU A 146 -12.12 11.94 1.24
N ARG A 147 -11.94 11.62 -0.04
CA ARG A 147 -12.66 12.26 -1.15
C ARG A 147 -13.17 11.22 -2.12
N VAL A 148 -14.38 11.44 -2.63
CA VAL A 148 -14.92 10.59 -3.69
C VAL A 148 -14.12 10.85 -4.96
N HIS A 149 -13.57 9.78 -5.51
CA HIS A 149 -12.86 9.73 -6.77
C HIS A 149 -13.51 8.67 -7.67
N SER A 150 -13.37 8.80 -8.99
CA SER A 150 -13.93 7.84 -9.93
C SER A 150 -12.83 6.95 -10.47
N PHE A 151 -12.88 5.65 -10.17
CA PHE A 151 -11.97 4.70 -10.79
C PHE A 151 -12.42 4.50 -12.24
N ARG A 152 -11.71 5.16 -13.17
CA ARG A 152 -11.93 5.06 -14.63
C ARG A 152 -13.35 5.41 -15.06
N ASP A 153 -13.92 6.44 -14.45
CA ASP A 153 -15.27 6.95 -14.72
C ASP A 153 -16.42 5.95 -14.50
N GLN A 154 -16.19 4.87 -13.73
CA GLN A 154 -17.20 3.82 -13.55
C GLN A 154 -17.57 3.58 -12.09
N GLU A 155 -16.58 3.36 -11.22
CA GLU A 155 -16.85 2.97 -9.82
C GLU A 155 -16.28 4.02 -8.87
N PRO A 156 -17.10 4.65 -8.01
CA PRO A 156 -16.59 5.59 -7.01
C PRO A 156 -15.76 4.84 -5.96
N TYR A 157 -14.66 5.45 -5.53
CA TYR A 157 -13.83 5.00 -4.43
C TYR A 157 -13.27 6.19 -3.66
N TRP A 158 -12.72 5.95 -2.47
CA TRP A 158 -12.10 7.00 -1.68
C TRP A 158 -10.63 7.21 -2.04
N SER A 159 -10.27 8.42 -2.47
CA SER A 159 -8.89 8.89 -2.36
C SER A 159 -8.63 9.40 -0.95
N ILE A 160 -7.36 9.33 -0.50
CA ILE A 160 -6.97 9.58 0.89
C ILE A 160 -5.82 10.58 0.91
N ASP A 161 -6.03 11.75 1.50
CA ASP A 161 -4.96 12.71 1.77
C ASP A 161 -3.99 12.17 2.84
N VAL A 162 -2.72 12.08 2.47
CA VAL A 162 -1.61 11.60 3.31
C VAL A 162 -0.47 12.60 3.38
N THR A 163 -0.73 13.86 3.04
CA THR A 163 0.29 14.93 3.02
C THR A 163 1.00 15.09 4.36
N ASP A 164 0.27 15.00 5.47
CA ASP A 164 0.81 15.08 6.84
C ASP A 164 1.75 13.92 7.19
N LYS A 165 1.58 12.76 6.54
CA LYS A 165 2.42 11.58 6.78
C LYS A 165 3.83 11.75 6.20
N VAL A 166 4.01 12.71 5.29
CA VAL A 166 5.24 12.90 4.54
C VAL A 166 5.79 14.33 4.60
N SER A 167 5.04 15.28 5.16
CA SER A 167 5.39 16.72 5.15
C SER A 167 6.69 17.05 5.88
N GLU A 168 7.12 16.20 6.80
CA GLU A 168 8.36 16.39 7.58
C GLU A 168 9.58 15.71 6.93
N VAL A 169 9.42 15.01 5.81
CA VAL A 169 10.50 14.27 5.16
C VAL A 169 11.39 15.23 4.34
N PRO A 170 12.64 15.49 4.76
CA PRO A 170 13.48 16.48 4.10
C PRO A 170 13.82 16.08 2.66
N GLY A 171 13.60 17.00 1.71
CA GLY A 171 13.95 16.78 0.30
C GLY A 171 13.00 15.86 -0.46
N LEU A 172 11.94 15.35 0.17
CA LEU A 172 10.90 14.62 -0.53
C LEU A 172 10.06 15.61 -1.35
N THR A 173 10.03 15.40 -2.66
CA THR A 173 9.13 16.11 -3.57
C THR A 173 8.17 15.11 -4.19
N TRP A 174 6.90 15.49 -4.24
CA TRP A 174 5.87 14.80 -5.00
C TRP A 174 5.34 15.77 -6.05
N ALA A 175 5.25 15.31 -7.29
CA ALA A 175 4.66 16.12 -8.35
C ALA A 175 3.14 16.14 -8.18
N SER A 176 2.50 17.31 -8.34
CA SER A 176 1.07 17.35 -8.66
C SER A 176 0.93 16.66 -10.04
N PRO A 177 0.17 15.57 -10.19
CA PRO A 177 0.14 14.83 -11.45
C PRO A 177 -0.52 15.70 -12.54
N SER A 178 0.29 16.41 -13.32
CA SER A 178 -0.14 16.95 -14.61
C SER A 178 0.30 15.98 -15.70
N GLY A 179 -0.34 14.80 -15.78
CA GLY A 179 -0.10 13.86 -16.87
C GLY A 179 -0.53 12.41 -16.65
N ILE A 180 -1.49 11.96 -17.46
CA ILE A 180 -2.15 10.64 -17.55
C ILE A 180 -3.05 10.33 -16.34
N ASN A 181 -4.26 10.88 -16.40
CA ASN A 181 -5.26 10.80 -15.36
C ASN A 181 -6.00 9.44 -15.41
N GLU A 182 -5.85 8.59 -14.38
CA GLU A 182 -6.99 7.75 -13.96
C GLU A 182 -8.05 8.73 -13.52
N VAL A 183 -9.16 8.78 -14.25
CA VAL A 183 -9.92 9.99 -14.51
C VAL A 183 -10.16 10.86 -13.26
N GLY A 184 -9.42 11.97 -13.18
CA GLY A 184 -9.49 13.00 -12.12
C GLY A 184 -8.42 12.94 -11.01
N GLY A 185 -7.29 12.24 -11.16
CA GLY A 185 -6.25 12.11 -10.12
C GLY A 185 -5.62 13.44 -9.64
N SER A 186 -5.71 13.71 -8.33
CA SER A 186 -5.06 14.76 -7.55
C SER A 186 -4.82 16.12 -8.24
N ASP A 187 -5.91 16.79 -8.65
CA ASP A 187 -5.88 18.19 -9.14
C ASP A 187 -5.51 19.20 -8.02
N ARG A 188 -5.02 18.75 -6.85
CA ARG A 188 -4.70 19.62 -5.72
C ARG A 188 -3.20 19.88 -5.64
N GLU A 189 -2.83 21.06 -6.10
CA GLU A 189 -1.50 21.62 -5.90
C GLU A 189 -1.10 21.52 -4.42
N GLY A 190 0.04 20.89 -4.15
CA GLY A 190 0.63 20.76 -2.81
C GLY A 190 0.10 19.63 -1.94
N LYS A 191 -0.76 18.72 -2.44
CA LYS A 191 -1.22 17.54 -1.69
C LYS A 191 -0.64 16.25 -2.23
N LEU A 192 -0.34 15.33 -1.31
CA LEU A 192 -0.05 13.94 -1.63
C LEU A 192 -1.25 13.09 -1.24
N GLU A 193 -1.77 12.34 -2.20
CA GLU A 193 -2.94 11.48 -2.01
C GLU A 193 -2.60 10.03 -2.35
N VAL A 194 -3.25 9.11 -1.65
CA VAL A 194 -3.43 7.74 -2.11
C VAL A 194 -4.61 7.75 -3.08
N TRP A 195 -4.37 7.41 -4.33
CA TRP A 195 -5.38 7.36 -5.37
C TRP A 195 -5.08 6.24 -6.37
N GLY A 196 -5.87 6.19 -7.44
CA GLY A 196 -5.73 5.24 -8.52
C GLY A 196 -5.87 3.80 -8.05
N LEU A 197 -5.04 2.92 -8.58
CA LEU A 197 -5.12 1.49 -8.25
C LEU A 197 -4.82 1.17 -6.77
N THR A 198 -3.91 1.92 -6.13
CA THR A 198 -3.62 1.77 -4.70
C THR A 198 -4.85 2.15 -3.88
N GLY A 199 -5.44 3.31 -4.14
CA GLY A 199 -6.67 3.76 -3.47
C GLY A 199 -7.84 2.82 -3.72
N TRP A 200 -7.97 2.27 -4.94
CA TRP A 200 -8.97 1.27 -5.27
C TRP A 200 -8.85 0.00 -4.41
N TYR A 201 -7.64 -0.55 -4.26
CA TYR A 201 -7.45 -1.75 -3.43
C TYR A 201 -7.69 -1.47 -1.95
N ILE A 202 -7.36 -0.27 -1.45
CA ILE A 202 -7.74 0.13 -0.09
C ILE A 202 -9.26 0.20 0.03
N ASN A 203 -9.97 0.76 -0.95
CA ASN A 203 -11.43 0.78 -0.95
C ASN A 203 -12.02 -0.63 -0.88
N VAL A 204 -11.52 -1.57 -1.69
CA VAL A 204 -11.96 -2.98 -1.66
C VAL A 204 -11.69 -3.61 -0.29
N LEU A 205 -10.51 -3.40 0.28
CA LEU A 205 -10.19 -3.88 1.62
C LEU A 205 -11.16 -3.32 2.67
N MET A 206 -11.46 -2.03 2.62
CA MET A 206 -12.38 -1.38 3.56
C MET A 206 -13.84 -1.83 3.38
N GLN A 207 -14.25 -2.18 2.16
CA GLN A 207 -15.54 -2.84 1.92
C GLN A 207 -15.58 -4.26 2.50
N TRP A 208 -14.49 -5.02 2.39
CA TRP A 208 -14.38 -6.35 3.01
C TRP A 208 -14.40 -6.29 4.54
N LEU A 209 -13.85 -5.22 5.11
CA LEU A 209 -13.90 -4.94 6.55
C LEU A 209 -15.23 -4.29 6.99
N GLU A 210 -16.20 -4.15 6.08
CA GLU A 210 -17.52 -3.56 6.33
C GLU A 210 -17.47 -2.09 6.83
N VAL A 211 -16.39 -1.38 6.52
CA VAL A 211 -16.18 0.04 6.88
C VAL A 211 -16.74 0.97 5.80
N TYR A 212 -16.54 0.62 4.53
CA TYR A 212 -17.08 1.36 3.38
C TYR A 212 -18.30 0.65 2.81
N HIS A 213 -19.24 1.42 2.27
CA HIS A 213 -20.49 0.96 1.69
C HIS A 213 -20.67 1.51 0.27
#